data_AF-A9D2G8-F1
#
_entry.id   AF-A9D2G8-F1
#
_cell.length_a   1.000
_cell.length_b   1.000
_cell.length_c   1.000
_cell.angle_alpha   90.00
_cell.angle_beta   90.00
_cell.angle_gamma   90.00
#
_symmetry.space_group_name_H-M   'P 1'
#
loop_
_entity.id
_entity.type
_entity.pdbx_description
1 polymer ?
#
loop_
_entity_poly.entity_id
_entity_poly.type
_entity_poly.pdbx_seq_one_letter_code
_entity_poly.pdbx_strand_id
1 'polypeptide(L)'
;MPDSCCADCGGKVVANSSPSYRHQVFELPKPTLDITEYQLFHGRCQQCNTVSKGALPEEAPDGQMGPRLLSYVAVLSGLYHLSVRKIQRLLQDQYGTHFSTGLISEAQGRVSSMLTPTHQALHQHIKKASLVHVDET
;
A
#
# COMPACT_ATOMS: atom_id res chain seq x y z
N MET A 1 -34.88 0.66 18.31
CA MET A 1 -35.53 1.43 19.39
C MET A 1 -36.06 0.41 20.39
N PRO A 2 -36.05 0.69 21.71
CA PRO A 2 -36.64 -0.24 22.67
C PRO A 2 -38.15 -0.35 22.40
N ASP A 3 -38.74 -1.48 22.80
CA ASP A 3 -40.18 -1.67 22.75
C ASP A 3 -40.90 -0.64 23.63
N SER A 4 -42.14 -0.29 23.30
CA SER A 4 -42.92 0.73 24.03
C SER A 4 -43.53 0.24 25.34
N CYS A 5 -43.52 -1.06 25.57
CA CYS A 5 -44.04 -1.72 26.78
C CYS A 5 -43.01 -2.73 27.29
N CYS A 6 -42.87 -2.81 28.62
CA CYS A 6 -41.99 -3.75 29.27
C CYS A 6 -42.54 -5.17 29.13
N ALA A 7 -41.71 -6.10 28.65
CA ALA A 7 -42.11 -7.49 28.44
C ALA A 7 -42.52 -8.21 29.74
N ASP A 8 -41.98 -7.79 30.89
CA ASP A 8 -42.22 -8.48 32.17
C ASP A 8 -43.46 -7.97 32.93
N CYS A 9 -43.80 -6.68 32.79
CA CYS A 9 -44.89 -6.06 33.57
C CYS A 9 -45.91 -5.26 32.75
N GLY A 10 -45.71 -5.13 31.44
CA GLY A 10 -46.58 -4.36 30.54
C GLY A 10 -46.48 -2.83 30.68
N GLY A 11 -45.68 -2.31 31.61
CA GLY A 11 -45.53 -0.87 31.85
C GLY A 11 -44.91 -0.12 30.67
N LYS A 12 -45.20 1.19 30.55
CA LYS A 12 -44.71 2.04 29.45
C LYS A 12 -43.19 2.21 29.51
N VAL A 13 -42.52 1.99 28.38
CA VAL A 13 -41.08 2.22 28.20
C VAL A 13 -40.88 3.51 27.39
N VAL A 14 -40.00 4.39 27.89
CA VAL A 14 -39.64 5.64 27.22
C VAL A 14 -38.21 5.52 26.72
N ALA A 15 -38.04 5.60 25.40
CA ALA A 15 -36.71 5.58 24.80
C ALA A 15 -35.91 6.84 25.19
N ASN A 16 -34.62 6.68 25.43
CA ASN A 16 -33.71 7.82 25.62
C ASN A 16 -33.65 8.69 24.36
N SER A 17 -33.47 10.00 24.56
CA SER A 17 -33.37 10.98 23.46
C SER A 17 -32.08 10.87 22.64
N SER A 18 -31.07 10.15 23.14
CA SER A 18 -29.81 9.86 22.45
C SER A 18 -29.45 8.37 22.54
N PRO A 19 -28.71 7.81 21.57
CA PRO A 19 -28.24 6.43 21.63
C PRO A 19 -27.39 6.17 22.88
N SER A 20 -27.78 5.18 23.69
CA SER A 20 -27.07 4.78 24.92
C SER A 20 -26.23 3.50 24.74
N TYR A 21 -26.47 2.75 23.66
CA TYR A 21 -25.73 1.53 23.31
C TYR A 21 -25.17 1.67 21.90
N ARG A 22 -23.93 1.24 21.71
CA ARG A 22 -23.22 1.30 20.43
C ARG A 22 -22.78 -0.10 20.05
N HIS A 23 -23.14 -0.55 18.86
CA HIS A 23 -22.64 -1.78 18.26
C HIS A 23 -21.95 -1.42 16.95
N GLN A 24 -20.66 -1.73 16.84
CA GLN A 24 -19.85 -1.45 15.66
C GLN A 24 -19.36 -2.78 15.09
N VAL A 25 -19.53 -2.92 13.77
CA VAL A 25 -18.97 -4.03 13.00
C VAL A 25 -17.93 -3.46 12.07
N PHE A 26 -16.76 -4.07 12.03
CA PHE A 26 -15.65 -3.68 11.17
C PHE A 26 -15.43 -4.77 10.14
N GLU A 27 -15.49 -4.41 8.86
CA GLU A 27 -15.27 -5.33 7.74
C GLU A 27 -14.21 -4.79 6.81
N LEU A 28 -13.43 -5.69 6.21
CA LEU A 28 -12.45 -5.32 5.20
C LEU A 28 -13.17 -5.04 3.87
N PRO A 29 -12.89 -3.91 3.21
CA PRO A 29 -13.43 -3.69 1.87
C PRO A 29 -12.83 -4.69 0.88
N LYS A 30 -13.53 -4.91 -0.23
CA LYS A 30 -12.96 -5.70 -1.33
C LYS A 30 -11.73 -4.98 -1.89
N PRO A 31 -10.55 -5.61 -1.91
CA PRO A 31 -9.34 -5.03 -2.46
C PRO A 31 -9.41 -4.84 -3.98
N THR A 32 -8.97 -3.69 -4.48
CA THR A 32 -8.88 -3.39 -5.91
C THR A 32 -7.59 -2.64 -6.24
N LEU A 33 -7.06 -2.82 -7.46
CA LEU A 33 -5.97 -2.00 -7.98
C LEU A 33 -6.51 -0.97 -8.97
N ASP A 34 -6.03 0.27 -8.84
CA ASP A 34 -6.19 1.29 -9.86
C ASP A 34 -5.13 1.06 -10.94
N ILE A 35 -5.54 0.63 -12.13
CA ILE A 35 -4.64 0.27 -13.23
C ILE A 35 -4.72 1.34 -14.32
N THR A 36 -3.58 1.93 -14.65
CA THR A 36 -3.42 2.81 -15.81
C THR A 36 -2.61 2.09 -16.88
N GLU A 37 -3.20 1.85 -18.04
CA GLU A 37 -2.53 1.27 -19.19
C GLU A 37 -2.11 2.37 -20.18
N TYR A 38 -0.81 2.46 -20.46
CA TYR A 38 -0.28 3.36 -21.49
C TYR A 38 -0.11 2.58 -22.79
N GLN A 39 -0.94 2.89 -23.79
CA GLN A 39 -0.85 2.27 -25.11
C GLN A 39 0.02 3.11 -26.04
N LEU A 40 1.16 2.56 -26.45
CA LEU A 40 2.10 3.21 -27.34
C LEU A 40 2.12 2.51 -28.70
N PHE A 41 2.07 3.31 -29.76
CA PHE A 41 2.19 2.82 -31.12
C PHE A 41 3.63 2.91 -31.61
N HIS A 42 3.99 2.07 -32.56
CA HIS A 42 5.21 2.22 -33.33
C HIS A 42 4.91 2.08 -34.81
N GLY A 43 5.70 2.75 -35.63
CA GLY A 43 5.63 2.70 -37.09
C GLY A 43 7.02 2.53 -37.69
N ARG A 44 7.05 2.22 -38.99
CA ARG A 44 8.28 2.16 -39.77
C ARG A 44 8.21 3.22 -40.87
N CYS A 45 9.31 3.94 -41.06
CA CYS A 45 9.45 4.85 -42.19
C CYS A 45 9.40 4.05 -43.50
N GLN A 46 8.54 4.44 -44.44
CA GLN A 46 8.40 3.74 -45.73
C GLN A 46 9.63 3.89 -46.65
N GLN A 47 10.51 4.85 -46.38
CA GLN A 47 11.70 5.11 -47.21
C GLN A 47 12.96 4.45 -46.68
N CYS A 48 13.24 4.58 -45.37
CA CYS A 48 14.48 4.08 -44.76
C CYS A 48 14.25 2.93 -43.77
N ASN A 49 13.00 2.50 -43.57
CA ASN A 49 12.60 1.42 -42.65
C ASN A 49 12.95 1.66 -41.16
N THR A 50 13.37 2.87 -40.79
CA THR A 50 13.62 3.25 -39.39
C THR A 50 12.34 3.16 -38.55
N VAL A 51 12.45 2.58 -37.36
CA VAL A 51 11.34 2.46 -36.41
C VAL A 51 11.17 3.78 -35.65
N SER A 52 9.97 4.34 -35.68
CA SER A 52 9.53 5.42 -34.79
C SER A 52 8.59 4.86 -33.74
N LYS A 53 8.84 5.16 -32.47
CA LYS A 53 8.00 4.70 -31.34
C LYS A 53 7.38 5.91 -30.66
N GLY A 54 6.13 5.77 -30.23
CA GLY A 54 5.50 6.70 -29.30
C GLY A 54 6.26 6.72 -27.97
N ALA A 55 6.29 7.89 -27.33
CA ALA A 55 6.85 8.08 -26.01
C ALA A 55 5.75 8.04 -24.95
N LEU A 56 6.11 7.67 -23.72
CA LEU A 56 5.23 7.86 -22.57
C LEU A 56 5.05 9.37 -22.28
N PRO A 57 3.91 9.79 -21.71
CA PRO A 57 3.76 11.10 -21.11
C PRO A 57 4.81 11.35 -20.01
N GLU A 58 5.18 12.60 -19.78
CA GLU A 58 6.18 12.98 -18.78
C GLU A 58 5.74 12.63 -17.35
N GLU A 59 4.42 12.57 -17.12
CA GLU A 59 3.82 12.21 -15.84
C GLU A 59 3.77 10.70 -15.57
N ALA A 60 4.13 9.86 -16.56
CA ALA A 60 4.12 8.43 -16.40
C ALA A 60 5.22 7.99 -15.41
N PRO A 61 4.95 7.05 -14.49
CA PRO A 61 5.94 6.58 -13.54
C PRO A 61 7.07 5.80 -14.23
N ASP A 62 8.29 5.91 -13.71
CA ASP A 62 9.49 5.15 -14.15
C ASP A 62 9.44 3.65 -13.81
N GLY A 63 8.27 3.04 -13.68
CA GLY A 63 8.09 1.64 -13.32
C GLY A 63 6.63 1.19 -13.29
N GLN A 64 6.42 -0.09 -13.02
CA GLN A 64 5.08 -0.70 -13.02
C GLN A 64 4.30 -0.51 -11.71
N MET A 65 4.94 0.02 -10.66
CA MET A 65 4.31 0.24 -9.36
C MET A 65 4.21 1.73 -9.05
N GLY A 66 2.98 2.21 -8.86
CA GLY A 66 2.73 3.57 -8.36
C GLY A 66 3.17 3.73 -6.90
N PRO A 67 3.22 4.99 -6.39
CA PRO A 67 3.76 5.29 -5.07
C PRO A 67 3.04 4.54 -3.93
N ARG A 68 1.71 4.40 -4.01
CA ARG A 68 0.92 3.66 -3.00
C ARG A 68 1.30 2.18 -2.93
N LEU A 69 1.48 1.53 -4.08
CA LEU A 69 1.86 0.12 -4.14
C LEU A 69 3.32 -0.09 -3.69
N LEU A 70 4.23 0.83 -4.05
CA LEU A 70 5.61 0.82 -3.57
C LEU A 70 5.68 0.93 -2.04
N SER A 71 4.97 1.89 -1.45
CA SER A 71 4.90 2.06 0.01
C SER A 71 4.33 0.81 0.68
N TYR A 72 3.28 0.20 0.10
CA TYR A 72 2.69 -1.01 0.64
C TYR A 72 3.67 -2.19 0.65
N VAL A 73 4.36 -2.44 -0.47
CA VAL A 73 5.41 -3.47 -0.57
C VAL A 73 6.53 -3.22 0.45
N ALA A 74 6.97 -1.97 0.60
CA ALA A 74 8.02 -1.61 1.54
C ALA A 74 7.62 -1.87 2.99
N VAL A 75 6.37 -1.58 3.37
CA VAL A 75 5.84 -1.89 4.70
C VAL A 75 5.78 -3.40 4.92
N LEU A 76 5.28 -4.17 3.93
CA LEU A 76 5.22 -5.64 4.01
C LEU A 76 6.61 -6.26 4.21
N SER A 77 7.65 -5.76 3.55
CA SER A 77 9.00 -6.29 3.70
C SER A 77 9.77 -5.73 4.90
N GLY A 78 9.67 -4.42 5.13
CA GLY A 78 10.47 -3.72 6.13
C GLY A 78 9.92 -3.88 7.54
N LEU A 79 8.61 -3.65 7.71
CA LEU A 79 7.94 -3.73 9.01
C LEU A 79 7.44 -5.14 9.32
N TYR A 80 6.83 -5.81 8.33
CA TYR A 80 6.23 -7.14 8.54
C TYR A 80 7.16 -8.30 8.14
N HIS A 81 8.38 -8.00 7.68
CA HIS A 81 9.42 -8.98 7.36
C HIS A 81 8.96 -10.10 6.40
N LEU A 82 8.01 -9.80 5.51
CA LEU A 82 7.58 -10.76 4.52
C LEU A 82 8.65 -10.93 3.45
N SER A 83 8.95 -12.19 3.12
CA SER A 83 9.82 -12.49 1.99
C SER A 83 9.17 -12.06 0.67
N VAL A 84 10.00 -11.79 -0.35
CA VAL A 84 9.53 -11.41 -1.70
C VAL A 84 8.47 -12.38 -2.24
N ARG A 85 8.63 -13.69 -2.01
CA ARG A 85 7.65 -14.71 -2.42
C ARG A 85 6.33 -14.61 -1.66
N LYS A 86 6.37 -14.30 -0.36
CA LYS A 86 5.14 -14.09 0.44
C LYS A 86 4.40 -12.83 -0.02
N ILE A 87 5.12 -11.76 -0.32
CA ILE A 87 4.55 -10.52 -0.86
C ILE A 87 3.91 -10.79 -2.22
N GLN A 88 4.61 -11.48 -3.13
CA GLN A 88 4.08 -11.87 -4.44
C GLN A 88 2.77 -12.64 -4.31
N ARG A 89 2.74 -13.65 -3.43
CA ARG A 89 1.54 -14.45 -3.17
C ARG A 89 0.41 -13.62 -2.58
N LEU A 90 0.70 -12.76 -1.60
CA LEU A 90 -0.29 -11.87 -1.00
C LEU A 90 -0.92 -10.94 -2.05
N LEU A 91 -0.11 -10.33 -2.92
CA LEU A 91 -0.62 -9.45 -3.97
C LEU A 91 -1.49 -10.21 -4.98
N GLN A 92 -1.11 -11.45 -5.31
CA GLN A 92 -1.90 -12.32 -6.18
C GLN A 92 -3.23 -12.73 -5.52
N ASP A 93 -3.19 -13.16 -4.25
CA ASP A 93 -4.37 -13.65 -3.53
C ASP A 93 -5.36 -12.51 -3.24
N GLN A 94 -4.84 -11.31 -2.95
CA GLN A 94 -5.67 -10.15 -2.57
C GLN A 94 -6.16 -9.36 -3.79
N TYR A 95 -5.32 -9.15 -4.80
CA TYR A 95 -5.65 -8.28 -5.95
C TYR A 95 -5.76 -9.03 -7.28
N GLY A 96 -5.60 -10.35 -7.29
CA GLY A 96 -5.66 -11.16 -8.52
C GLY A 96 -4.54 -10.91 -9.52
N THR A 97 -3.53 -10.10 -9.17
CA THR A 97 -2.52 -9.61 -10.12
C THR A 97 -1.15 -10.22 -9.82
N HIS A 98 -0.51 -10.74 -10.87
CA HIS A 98 0.83 -11.33 -10.77
C HIS A 98 1.91 -10.26 -10.99
N PHE A 99 2.79 -10.12 -10.00
CA PHE A 99 4.04 -9.37 -10.16
C PHE A 99 5.23 -10.33 -10.10
N SER A 100 6.26 -10.08 -10.91
CA SER A 100 7.47 -10.88 -10.83
C SER A 100 8.20 -10.62 -9.51
N THR A 101 8.96 -11.62 -9.04
CA THR A 101 9.83 -11.44 -7.86
C THR A 101 10.89 -10.38 -8.09
N GLY A 102 11.38 -10.24 -9.32
CA GLY A 102 12.33 -9.20 -9.72
C GLY A 102 11.75 -7.80 -9.54
N LEU A 103 10.50 -7.57 -9.97
CA LEU A 103 9.84 -6.28 -9.80
C LEU A 103 9.62 -5.93 -8.32
N ILE A 104 9.22 -6.90 -7.50
CA ILE A 104 9.06 -6.69 -6.05
C ILE A 104 10.40 -6.38 -5.38
N SER A 105 11.47 -7.10 -5.76
CA SER A 105 12.82 -6.83 -5.26
C SER A 105 13.33 -5.46 -5.68
N GLU A 106 13.06 -5.04 -6.92
CA GLU A 106 13.40 -3.72 -7.42
C GLU A 106 12.66 -2.62 -6.62
N ALA A 107 11.37 -2.82 -6.35
CA ALA A 107 10.57 -1.90 -5.54
C ALA A 107 11.17 -1.69 -4.14
N GLN A 108 11.59 -2.78 -3.49
CA GLN A 108 12.29 -2.71 -2.20
C GLN A 108 13.61 -1.94 -2.30
N GLY A 109 14.39 -2.21 -3.35
CA GLY A 109 15.63 -1.49 -3.64
C GLY A 109 15.40 0.01 -3.81
N ARG A 110 14.42 0.41 -4.63
CA ARG A 110 14.05 1.81 -4.87
C ARG A 110 13.69 2.52 -3.56
N VAL A 111 12.82 1.92 -2.73
CA VAL A 111 12.43 2.53 -1.45
C VAL A 111 13.61 2.60 -0.47
N SER A 112 14.45 1.56 -0.41
CA SER A 112 15.67 1.58 0.40
C SER A 112 16.61 2.73 0.00
N SER A 113 16.82 2.93 -1.31
CA SER A 113 17.61 4.05 -1.83
C SER A 113 17.00 5.40 -1.45
N MET A 114 15.68 5.56 -1.52
CA MET A 114 14.98 6.79 -1.10
C MET A 114 15.13 7.06 0.40
N LEU A 115 15.14 6.03 1.25
CA LEU A 115 15.29 6.15 2.69
C LEU A 115 16.74 6.30 3.16
N THR A 116 17.71 5.98 2.30
CA THR A 116 19.14 6.00 2.64
C THR A 116 19.61 7.36 3.20
N PRO A 117 19.27 8.52 2.62
CA PRO A 117 19.70 9.82 3.16
C PRO A 117 19.17 10.07 4.58
N THR A 118 17.90 9.74 4.84
CA THR A 118 17.27 9.88 6.15
C THR A 118 17.92 8.95 7.18
N HIS A 119 18.16 7.70 6.80
CA HIS A 119 18.85 6.73 7.63
C HIS A 119 20.27 7.20 8.00
N GLN A 120 21.02 7.73 7.02
CA GLN A 120 22.36 8.27 7.25
C GLN A 120 22.34 9.50 8.18
N ALA A 121 21.39 10.42 8.00
CA ALA A 121 21.24 11.59 8.86
C ALA A 121 20.95 11.20 10.31
N LEU A 122 20.02 10.25 10.54
CA LEU A 122 19.72 9.70 11.86
C LEU A 122 20.95 9.04 12.49
N HIS A 123 21.65 8.21 11.73
CA HIS A 123 22.86 7.54 12.19
C HIS A 123 23.96 8.55 12.58
N GLN A 124 24.17 9.61 11.80
CA GLN A 124 25.11 10.69 12.14
C GLN A 124 24.70 11.45 13.40
N HIS A 125 23.40 11.68 13.59
CA HIS A 125 22.87 12.34 14.78
C HIS A 125 23.09 11.50 16.04
N ILE A 126 22.78 10.20 15.99
CA ILE A 126 22.99 9.26 17.09
C ILE A 126 24.48 9.17 17.45
N LYS A 127 25.37 9.15 16.46
CA LYS A 127 26.83 9.17 16.69
C LYS A 127 27.34 10.40 17.45
N LYS A 128 26.63 11.52 17.39
CA LYS A 128 26.98 12.76 18.10
C LYS A 128 26.31 12.87 19.47
N ALA A 129 25.41 11.95 19.82
CA ALA A 129 24.73 11.98 21.11
C ALA A 129 25.73 11.68 22.24
N SER A 130 25.59 12.38 23.37
CA SER A 130 26.44 12.22 24.54
C SER A 130 26.24 10.88 25.26
N LEU A 131 25.07 10.26 25.07
CA LEU A 131 24.70 8.97 25.64
C LEU A 131 23.85 8.22 24.62
N VAL A 132 24.21 6.97 24.34
CA VAL A 132 23.46 6.07 23.44
C VAL A 132 23.09 4.82 24.22
N HIS A 133 21.78 4.56 24.34
CA HIS A 133 21.28 3.32 24.91
C HIS A 133 21.14 2.29 23.77
N VAL A 134 21.98 1.26 23.81
CA VAL A 134 21.96 0.16 22.84
C VAL A 134 21.27 -1.03 23.49
N ASP A 135 20.25 -1.55 22.83
CA ASP A 135 19.59 -2.82 23.16
C ASP A 135 19.97 -3.85 22.09
N GLU A 136 20.27 -5.08 22.51
CA GLU A 136 20.70 -6.16 21.62
C GLU A 136 19.45 -6.95 21.15
N THR A 137 19.31 -7.14 19.83
CA THR A 137 18.14 -7.80 19.20
C THR A 137 18.53 -9.03 18.41
#